data_AF-A0A3G2LMI4-F1
#
_entry.id   AF-A0A3G2LMI4-F1
#
_cell.length_a   1.000
_cell.length_b   1.000
_cell.length_c   1.000
_cell.angle_alpha   90.00
_cell.angle_beta   90.00
_cell.angle_gamma   90.00
#
_symmetry.space_group_name_H-M   'P 1'
#
loop_
_entity.id
_entity.type
_entity.pdbx_description
1 polymer ?
#
loop_
_entity_poly.entity_id
_entity_poly.type
_entity_poly.pdbx_seq_one_letter_code
_entity_poly.pdbx_strand_id
1 'polypeptide(L)' 'ALVFGQMDEPPGTRLRVALSALTMAEYFRDVQKQDVLLFIDNIFRFTQAGSEVSTLLGRMPSAVGYQPTL' A
#
# COMPACT_ATOMS: atom_id res chain seq x y z
N ALA A 1 -15.33 -6.54 2.59
CA ALA A 1 -14.36 -7.50 2.05
C ALA A 1 -13.05 -7.33 2.80
N LEU A 2 -12.27 -8.39 3.04
CA LEU A 2 -10.95 -8.32 3.65
C LEU A 2 -9.89 -8.61 2.58
N VAL A 3 -8.85 -7.78 2.53
CA VAL A 3 -7.71 -7.94 1.62
C VAL A 3 -6.47 -7.98 2.48
N PHE A 4 -5.71 -9.08 2.38
CA PHE A 4 -4.57 -9.33 3.25
C PHE A 4 -3.26 -9.23 2.48
N GLY A 5 -2.28 -8.59 3.12
CA GLY A 5 -0.90 -8.53 2.67
C GLY A 5 -0.02 -8.73 3.89
N GLN A 6 0.33 -9.98 4.15
CA GLN A 6 0.94 -10.37 5.41
C GLN A 6 2.41 -9.90 5.45
N MET A 7 2.99 -9.80 6.65
CA MET A 7 4.36 -9.28 6.80
C MET A 7 5.44 -10.23 6.27
N ASP A 8 5.14 -11.52 6.18
CA ASP A 8 6.00 -12.56 5.59
C ASP A 8 6.03 -12.52 4.06
N GLU A 9 5.10 -11.80 3.42
CA GLU A 9 5.07 -11.65 1.97
C GLU A 9 6.13 -10.63 1.48
N PRO A 10 6.57 -10.73 0.21
CA PRO A 10 7.53 -9.80 -0.36
C PRO A 10 7.08 -8.33 -0.29
N PRO A 11 8.02 -7.37 -0.21
CA PRO A 11 7.68 -5.95 -0.09
C PRO A 11 6.85 -5.43 -1.27
N GLY A 12 7.00 -6.02 -2.45
CA GLY A 12 6.15 -5.69 -3.61
C GLY A 12 4.66 -5.98 -3.35
N THR A 13 4.34 -7.12 -2.71
CA THR A 13 2.96 -7.47 -2.34
C THR A 13 2.42 -6.50 -1.29
N ARG A 14 3.21 -6.25 -0.23
CA ARG A 14 2.84 -5.32 0.84
C ARG A 14 2.65 -3.88 0.36
N LEU A 15 3.41 -3.45 -0.65
CA LEU A 15 3.25 -2.15 -1.28
C LEU A 15 1.98 -2.05 -2.15
N ARG A 16 1.49 -3.16 -2.70
CA ARG A 16 0.35 -3.14 -3.63
C ARG A 16 -0.99 -3.49 -2.99
N VAL A 17 -0.99 -4.23 -1.88
CA VAL A 17 -2.22 -4.71 -1.23
C VAL A 17 -3.20 -3.59 -0.87
N ALA A 18 -2.70 -2.45 -0.40
CA ALA A 18 -3.52 -1.29 -0.06
C ALA A 18 -4.25 -0.72 -1.29
N LEU A 19 -3.61 -0.76 -2.47
CA LEU A 19 -4.21 -0.32 -3.73
C LEU A 19 -5.28 -1.31 -4.19
N SER A 20 -5.06 -2.62 -4.04
CA SER A 20 -6.08 -3.62 -4.34
C SER A 20 -7.32 -3.44 -3.46
N ALA A 21 -7.13 -3.17 -2.16
CA ALA A 21 -8.22 -2.85 -1.24
C ALA A 21 -8.95 -1.55 -1.65
N LEU A 22 -8.19 -0.52 -2.05
CA LEU A 22 -8.75 0.73 -2.55
C LEU A 22 -9.58 0.52 -3.80
N THR A 23 -9.12 -0.26 -4.79
CA THR A 23 -9.89 -0.56 -6.01
C THR A 23 -11.22 -1.24 -5.68
N MET A 24 -11.25 -2.15 -4.70
CA MET A 24 -12.51 -2.75 -4.25
C MET A 24 -13.43 -1.72 -3.60
N ALA A 25 -12.88 -0.82 -2.76
CA ALA A 25 -13.64 0.26 -2.15
C ALA A 25 -14.20 1.24 -3.21
N GLU A 26 -13.42 1.56 -4.23
CA GLU A 26 -13.83 2.41 -5.35
C GLU A 26 -14.97 1.77 -6.14
N TYR A 27 -14.96 0.45 -6.35
CA TYR A 27 -16.09 -0.22 -7.00
C TYR A 27 -17.40 -0.08 -6.20
N PHE A 28 -17.36 -0.27 -4.89
CA PHE A 28 -18.54 -0.08 -4.03
C PHE A 28 -19.01 1.38 -4.00
N ARG A 29 -18.09 2.34 -4.01
CA ARG A 29 -18.38 3.77 -4.08
C ARG A 29 -18.97 4.18 -5.43
N ASP A 30 -18.33 3.79 -6.53
CA ASP A 30 -18.59 4.37 -7.86
C ASP A 30 -19.66 3.61 -8.64
N VAL A 31 -19.66 2.28 -8.57
CA VAL A 31 -20.61 1.43 -9.30
C VAL A 31 -21.83 1.14 -8.45
N GLN A 32 -21.64 0.76 -7.18
CA GLN A 32 -22.76 0.43 -6.28
C GLN A 32 -23.34 1.64 -5.55
N LYS A 33 -22.67 2.81 -5.61
CA LYS A 33 -23.13 4.08 -5.01
C LYS A 33 -23.44 3.97 -3.51
N GLN A 34 -22.56 3.29 -2.78
CA GLN A 34 -22.67 3.12 -1.33
C GLN A 34 -21.64 3.97 -0.60
N ASP A 35 -21.94 4.34 0.64
CA ASP A 35 -20.94 4.90 1.55
C ASP A 35 -20.02 3.78 2.03
N VAL A 36 -18.73 3.92 1.75
CA VAL A 36 -17.73 2.89 2.02
C VAL A 36 -16.79 3.36 3.11
N LEU A 37 -16.62 2.53 4.14
CA LEU A 37 -15.60 2.71 5.15
C LEU A 37 -14.41 1.79 4.85
N LEU A 38 -13.26 2.39 4.56
CA LEU A 38 -12.01 1.68 4.28
C LEU A 38 -11.10 1.74 5.52
N PHE A 39 -10.80 0.58 6.09
CA PHE A 39 -9.81 0.45 7.15
C PHE A 39 -8.51 -0.11 6.60
N ILE A 40 -7.41 0.59 6.87
CA ILE A 40 -6.06 0.17 6.49
C ILE A 40 -5.24 -0.04 7.77
N ASP A 41 -4.83 -1.28 8.00
CA ASP A 41 -3.94 -1.66 9.10
C ASP A 41 -2.68 -2.31 8.53
N ASN A 42 -1.48 -1.73 8.57
CA ASN A 42 -1.11 -0.40 9.07
C ASN A 42 -0.55 0.44 7.91
N ILE A 43 -1.01 1.69 7.76
CA ILE A 43 -0.58 2.57 6.66
C ILE A 43 0.94 2.83 6.64
N PHE A 44 1.61 2.79 7.79
CA PHE A 44 3.07 2.91 7.83
C PHE A 44 3.77 1.75 7.11
N ARG A 45 3.18 0.55 7.10
CA ARG A 45 3.76 -0.63 6.42
C ARG A 45 3.75 -0.50 4.91
N PHE A 46 2.80 0.25 4.34
CA PHE A 46 2.80 0.60 2.93
C PHE A 46 4.03 1.47 2.60
N THR A 47 4.29 2.51 3.39
CA THR A 47 5.47 3.39 3.23
C THR A 47 6.78 2.64 3.44
N GLN A 48 6.85 1.77 4.45
CA GLN A 48 8.03 0.94 4.73
C GLN A 48 8.35 0.02 3.54
N ALA A 49 7.34 -0.70 3.02
CA ALA A 49 7.50 -1.56 1.86
C ALA A 49 7.92 -0.77 0.61
N GLY A 50 7.43 0.47 0.47
CA GLY A 50 7.87 1.40 -0.56
C GLY A 50 9.36 1.71 -0.48
N SER A 51 9.87 1.99 0.73
CA SER A 51 11.31 2.22 0.93
C SER A 51 12.15 1.00 0.55
N GLU A 52 11.74 -0.20 0.98
CA GLU A 52 12.41 -1.46 0.61
C GLU A 52 12.46 -1.66 -0.92
N VAL A 53 11.34 -1.45 -1.61
CA VAL A 53 11.28 -1.55 -3.08
C VAL A 53 12.14 -0.47 -3.74
N SER A 54 12.14 0.76 -3.22
CA SER A 54 12.93 1.86 -3.76
C SER A 54 14.44 1.58 -3.66
N THR A 55 14.89 0.99 -2.55
CA THR A 55 16.28 0.55 -2.38
C THR A 55 16.65 -0.56 -3.36
N LEU A 56 15.76 -1.54 -3.57
CA LEU A 56 15.97 -2.61 -4.56
C LEU A 56 16.07 -2.09 -6.00
N LEU A 57 15.41 -0.97 -6.31
CA LEU A 57 15.49 -0.28 -7.60
C LEU A 57 16.72 0.62 -7.74
N GLY A 58 17.62 0.64 -6.76
CA GLY A 58 18.86 1.43 -6.80
C GLY A 58 18.65 2.94 -6.69
N ARG A 59 17.48 3.40 -6.20
CA ARG A 59 17.22 4.81 -5.99
C ARG A 59 17.92 5.30 -4.73
N MET A 60 18.51 6.50 -4.78
CA MET A 60 19.10 7.11 -3.59
C MET A 60 18.01 7.36 -2.54
N PRO A 61 18.26 7.00 -1.26
CA PRO A 61 17.33 7.27 -0.18
C PRO A 61 17.22 8.78 0.07
N SER A 62 16.03 9.22 0.46
CA SER A 62 15.75 10.58 0.90
C SER A 62 15.97 10.72 2.42
N ALA A 63 15.47 11.81 3.00
CA ALA A 63 15.54 12.07 4.44
C ALA A 63 15.08 10.85 5.25
N VAL A 64 15.83 10.52 6.31
CA VAL A 64 15.52 9.43 7.26
C VAL A 64 15.43 8.04 6.60
N GLY A 65 15.92 7.86 5.37
CA GLY A 65 15.92 6.56 4.69
C GLY A 65 14.60 6.20 4.01
N TYR A 66 13.73 7.16 3.75
CA TYR A 66 12.53 6.96 2.93
C TYR A 66 12.86 6.96 1.43
N GLN A 67 11.95 6.39 0.64
CA GLN A 67 12.00 6.51 -0.82
C GLN A 67 11.93 7.99 -1.25
N PRO A 68 12.59 8.39 -2.36
CA PRO A 68 12.59 9.77 -2.84
C PRO A 68 11.24 10.24 -3.41
N THR A 69 10.30 9.31 -3.62
CA THR A 69 8.96 9.59 -4.14
C THR A 69 7.88 9.42 -3.06
N LEU A 70 8.25 9.57 -1.78
CA LEU A 70 7.29 9.62 -0.69
C LEU A 70 6.57 10.98 -0.65
#